data_AF-A0A8T4WG82-F1
#
_entry.id   AF-A0A8T4WG82-F1
#
_cell.length_a   1.000
_cell.length_b   1.000
_cell.length_c   1.000
_cell.angle_alpha   90.00
_cell.angle_beta   90.00
_cell.angle_gamma   90.00
#
_symmetry.space_group_name_H-M   'P 1'
#
loop_
_entity.id
_entity.type
_entity.pdbx_description
1 polymer ?
#
loop_
_entity_poly.entity_id
_entity_poly.type
_entity_poly.pdbx_seq_one_letter_code
_entity_poly.pdbx_strand_id
1 'polypeptide(L)'
;MSASSKISLEGDSNILLFHHWDTDGITSAALALQDLEETDADIKTFTPSIGNYLIDEDDKEKIEDIDPDQTIVVDMALPEDSIQFLKGFGKVQIFDHHLQDKHKVELHQNPIIEGRSPKEYPSAT
;
A
#
# COMPACT_ATOMS: atom_id res chain seq x y z
N MET A 1 -14.72 12.68 10.30
CA MET A 1 -15.20 11.45 10.99
C MET A 1 -14.19 10.38 10.64
N SER A 2 -13.13 10.21 11.43
CA SER A 2 -13.01 9.18 12.48
C SER A 2 -13.51 7.81 12.01
N ALA A 3 -12.67 7.16 11.21
CA ALA A 3 -12.37 5.74 11.34
C ALA A 3 -10.85 5.67 11.17
N SER A 4 -10.10 5.66 12.28
CA SER A 4 -8.71 5.23 12.21
C SER A 4 -8.80 3.74 11.90
N SER A 5 -8.72 3.43 10.61
CA SER A 5 -8.53 2.08 10.12
C SER A 5 -7.13 1.69 10.51
N LYS A 6 -6.98 1.19 11.74
CA LYS A 6 -5.67 0.75 12.22
C LYS A 6 -5.17 -0.32 11.26
N ILE A 7 -3.94 -0.12 10.77
CA ILE A 7 -3.21 -1.18 10.09
C ILE A 7 -3.21 -2.39 11.03
N SER A 8 -3.80 -3.49 10.57
CA SER A 8 -3.78 -4.73 11.34
C SER A 8 -2.41 -5.37 11.15
N LEU A 9 -1.73 -5.70 12.24
CA LEU A 9 -0.46 -6.42 12.24
C LEU A 9 -0.59 -7.71 13.04
N GLU A 10 0.20 -8.71 12.66
CA GLU A 10 0.39 -9.94 13.44
C GLU A 10 1.88 -10.11 13.78
N GLY A 11 2.24 -9.99 15.05
CA GLY A 11 3.58 -10.36 15.57
C GLY A 11 4.77 -9.60 14.98
N ASP A 12 5.96 -10.22 15.07
CA ASP A 12 7.21 -9.77 14.46
C ASP A 12 7.15 -9.99 12.93
N SER A 13 6.44 -9.12 12.21
CA SER A 13 6.21 -9.23 10.76
C SER A 13 7.18 -8.37 9.95
N ASN A 14 7.70 -8.89 8.83
CA ASN A 14 8.40 -8.10 7.83
C ASN A 14 7.38 -7.40 6.91
N ILE A 15 7.39 -6.07 6.90
CA ILE A 15 6.41 -5.25 6.18
C ILE A 15 7.06 -4.54 5.01
N LEU A 16 6.48 -4.72 3.82
CA LEU A 16 6.74 -3.87 2.67
C LEU A 16 5.74 -2.70 2.65
N LEU A 17 6.21 -1.47 2.79
CA LEU A 17 5.40 -0.26 2.60
C LEU A 17 5.61 0.26 1.17
N PHE A 18 4.73 -0.14 0.26
CA PHE A 18 4.77 0.20 -1.15
C PHE A 18 4.00 1.51 -1.40
N HIS A 19 4.65 2.52 -1.97
CA HIS A 19 4.03 3.84 -2.16
C HIS A 19 4.41 4.50 -3.47
N HIS A 20 3.58 5.45 -3.92
CA HIS A 20 3.89 6.28 -5.08
C HIS A 20 5.03 7.28 -4.77
N TRP A 21 5.76 7.70 -5.81
CA TRP A 21 6.95 8.57 -5.68
C TRP A 21 6.63 10.05 -5.51
N ASP A 22 5.37 10.47 -5.64
CA ASP A 22 5.00 11.87 -5.54
C ASP A 22 4.75 12.31 -4.09
N THR A 23 4.27 13.55 -3.93
CA THR A 23 4.06 14.13 -2.61
C THR A 23 2.95 13.43 -1.84
N ASP A 24 1.91 12.93 -2.51
CA ASP A 24 0.79 12.28 -1.83
C ASP A 24 1.24 10.90 -1.31
N GLY A 25 1.88 10.10 -2.15
CA GLY A 25 2.43 8.81 -1.77
C GLY A 25 3.50 8.88 -0.68
N ILE A 26 4.45 9.82 -0.78
CA ILE A 26 5.49 10.00 0.25
C ILE A 26 4.89 10.43 1.59
N THR A 27 3.91 11.34 1.57
CA THR A 27 3.25 11.81 2.80
C THR A 27 2.41 10.70 3.42
N SER A 28 1.68 9.95 2.60
CA SER A 28 0.90 8.78 3.01
C SER A 28 1.79 7.70 3.64
N ALA A 29 2.94 7.42 3.04
CA ALA A 29 3.93 6.50 3.61
C ALA A 29 4.49 6.99 4.94
N ALA A 30 4.77 8.29 5.08
CA ALA A 30 5.24 8.87 6.33
C ALA A 30 4.19 8.78 7.45
N LEU A 31 2.90 8.96 7.13
CA LEU A 31 1.79 8.77 8.09
C LEU A 31 1.65 7.30 8.48
N ALA A 32 1.73 6.38 7.52
CA ALA A 32 1.71 4.94 7.80
C ALA A 32 2.87 4.53 8.73
N LEU A 33 4.08 5.06 8.53
CA LEU A 33 5.22 4.80 9.41
C LEU A 33 5.00 5.31 10.84
N GLN A 34 4.35 6.46 11.03
CA GLN A 34 3.99 6.97 12.36
C GLN A 34 3.01 6.04 13.07
N ASP A 35 2.01 5.52 12.36
CA ASP A 35 1.04 4.56 12.91
C ASP A 35 1.69 3.21 13.26
N LEU A 36 2.84 2.89 12.66
CA LEU A 36 3.60 1.66 12.87
C LEU A 36 4.78 1.81 13.85
N GLU A 37 5.04 3.02 14.36
CA GLU A 37 6.26 3.34 15.14
C GLU A 37 6.37 2.52 16.45
N GLU A 38 5.24 2.19 17.08
CA GLU A 38 5.20 1.42 18.33
C GLU A 38 5.24 -0.11 18.13
N THR A 39 5.47 -0.57 16.91
CA THR A 39 5.41 -1.99 16.54
C THR A 39 6.83 -2.55 16.40
N ASP A 40 7.02 -3.84 16.72
CA ASP A 40 8.31 -4.52 16.56
C ASP A 40 8.56 -5.01 15.11
N ALA A 41 7.76 -4.55 14.14
CA ALA A 41 7.85 -4.96 12.75
C ALA A 41 9.09 -4.37 12.05
N ASP A 42 9.75 -5.16 11.19
CA ASP A 42 10.77 -4.64 10.26
C ASP A 42 10.08 -4.05 9.03
N ILE A 43 10.16 -2.74 8.84
CA ILE A 43 9.45 -2.03 7.78
C ILE A 43 10.43 -1.55 6.72
N LYS A 44 10.24 -2.03 5.49
CA LYS A 44 10.98 -1.56 4.31
C LYS A 44 10.04 -0.76 3.41
N THR A 45 10.37 0.51 3.20
CA THR A 45 9.65 1.33 2.21
C THR A 45 10.11 0.98 0.81
N PHE A 46 9.17 0.91 -0.12
CA PHE A 46 9.45 0.63 -1.51
C PHE A 46 8.69 1.60 -2.40
N THR A 47 9.38 2.10 -3.41
CA THR A 47 8.80 2.98 -4.41
C THR A 47 9.22 2.43 -5.77
N PRO A 48 8.28 2.21 -6.70
CA PRO A 48 8.63 1.85 -8.07
C PRO A 48 9.46 2.96 -8.73
N SER A 49 10.15 2.63 -9.82
CA SER A 49 10.90 3.62 -10.60
C SER A 49 9.99 4.77 -11.05
N ILE A 50 10.48 6.01 -10.99
CA ILE A 50 9.69 7.21 -11.34
C ILE A 50 9.07 7.06 -12.73
N GLY A 51 7.75 7.17 -12.80
CA GLY A 51 6.95 7.03 -14.02
C GLY A 51 6.40 5.62 -14.25
N ASN A 52 6.71 4.65 -13.39
CA ASN A 52 6.21 3.28 -13.49
C ASN A 52 5.02 2.99 -12.53
N TYR A 53 3.81 2.87 -13.07
CA TYR A 53 2.61 2.67 -12.24
C TYR A 53 2.29 1.19 -11.94
N LEU A 54 3.25 0.29 -12.16
CA LEU A 54 3.14 -1.15 -11.94
C LEU A 54 4.42 -1.70 -11.31
N ILE A 55 4.42 -2.98 -10.94
CA ILE A 55 5.61 -3.70 -10.48
C ILE A 55 6.26 -4.35 -11.70
N ASP A 56 7.41 -3.85 -12.12
CA ASP A 56 8.21 -4.44 -13.20
C ASP A 56 9.10 -5.58 -12.70
N GLU A 57 9.85 -6.24 -13.59
CA GLU A 57 10.72 -7.37 -13.22
C GLU A 57 11.85 -6.96 -12.26
N ASP A 58 12.44 -5.76 -12.43
CA ASP A 58 13.49 -5.26 -11.54
C ASP A 58 12.93 -5.01 -10.13
N ASP A 59 11.67 -4.57 -10.05
CA ASP A 59 10.95 -4.39 -8.78
C ASP A 59 10.58 -5.73 -8.14
N LYS A 60 10.18 -6.73 -8.94
CA LYS A 60 9.91 -8.09 -8.44
C LYS A 60 11.14 -8.70 -7.77
N GLU A 61 12.30 -8.64 -8.42
CA GLU A 61 13.56 -9.19 -7.86
C GLU A 61 13.87 -8.57 -6.49
N LYS A 62 13.72 -7.26 -6.36
CA LYS A 62 13.95 -6.56 -5.08
C LYS A 62 12.90 -6.94 -4.02
N ILE A 63 11.64 -7.12 -4.41
CA ILE A 63 10.57 -7.51 -3.49
C ILE A 63 10.76 -8.96 -3.02
N GLU A 64 11.18 -9.85 -3.92
CA GLU A 64 11.55 -11.23 -3.61
C GLU A 64 12.71 -11.30 -2.60
N ASP A 65 13.72 -10.45 -2.75
CA ASP A 65 14.82 -10.32 -1.78
C ASP A 65 14.37 -9.77 -0.42
N ILE A 66 13.28 -9.01 -0.37
CA ILE A 66 12.70 -8.49 0.87
C ILE A 66 11.92 -9.57 1.61
N ASP A 67 11.24 -10.46 0.87
CA ASP A 67 10.39 -11.56 1.38
C ASP A 67 9.38 -11.09 2.48
N PRO A 68 8.44 -10.19 2.14
CA PRO A 68 7.56 -9.58 3.14
C PRO A 68 6.38 -10.49 3.53
N ASP A 69 6.11 -10.60 4.83
CA ASP A 69 4.91 -11.28 5.36
C ASP A 69 3.62 -10.47 5.12
N GLN A 70 3.78 -9.15 4.93
CA GLN A 70 2.70 -8.22 4.71
C GLN A 70 3.15 -7.07 3.80
N THR A 71 2.28 -6.69 2.87
CA THR A 71 2.45 -5.48 2.06
C THR A 71 1.35 -4.47 2.36
N ILE A 72 1.73 -3.22 2.59
CA ILE A 72 0.84 -2.07 2.69
C ILE A 72 1.08 -1.21 1.46
N VAL A 73 0.06 -1.06 0.63
CA VAL A 73 0.08 -0.22 -0.57
C VAL A 73 -0.62 1.09 -0.25
N VAL A 74 0.06 2.21 -0.46
CA VAL A 74 -0.50 3.56 -0.29
C VAL A 74 -0.37 4.38 -1.58
N ASP A 75 -1.44 5.08 -1.93
CA ASP A 75 -1.49 6.01 -3.08
C ASP A 75 -1.16 5.36 -4.45
N MET A 76 -1.47 4.08 -4.63
CA MET A 76 -1.15 3.35 -5.85
C MET A 76 -2.29 2.45 -6.30
N ALA A 77 -2.86 2.74 -7.46
CA ALA A 77 -3.80 1.88 -8.17
C ALA A 77 -3.06 0.80 -8.97
N LEU A 78 -2.42 -0.12 -8.26
CA LEU A 78 -1.68 -1.22 -8.89
C LEU A 78 -2.62 -2.12 -9.71
N PRO A 79 -2.20 -2.58 -10.90
CA PRO A 79 -2.99 -3.55 -11.66
C PRO A 79 -3.12 -4.88 -10.92
N GLU A 80 -4.16 -5.65 -11.24
CA GLU A 80 -4.47 -6.93 -10.57
C GLU A 80 -3.28 -7.89 -10.56
N ASP A 81 -2.49 -7.97 -11.64
CA ASP A 81 -1.31 -8.85 -11.70
C ASP A 81 -0.24 -8.47 -10.65
N SER A 82 -0.01 -7.18 -10.42
CA SER A 82 0.88 -6.69 -9.35
C SER A 82 0.34 -7.06 -7.96
N ILE A 83 -0.97 -6.93 -7.76
CA ILE A 83 -1.61 -7.32 -6.50
C ILE A 83 -1.50 -8.84 -6.27
N GLN A 84 -1.72 -9.66 -7.29
CA GLN A 84 -1.57 -11.11 -7.20
C GLN A 84 -0.13 -11.52 -6.91
N PHE A 85 0.85 -10.83 -7.48
CA PHE A 85 2.26 -11.02 -7.16
C PHE A 85 2.53 -10.75 -5.67
N LEU A 86 2.12 -9.59 -5.13
CA LEU A 86 2.30 -9.25 -3.72
C LEU A 86 1.61 -10.24 -2.77
N LYS A 87 0.43 -10.73 -3.13
CA LYS A 87 -0.29 -11.78 -2.39
C LYS A 87 0.42 -13.13 -2.37
N GLY A 88 1.39 -13.34 -3.26
CA GLY A 88 2.23 -14.53 -3.27
C GLY A 88 3.13 -14.64 -2.03
N PHE A 89 3.44 -13.50 -1.39
CA PHE A 89 4.29 -13.43 -0.20
C PHE A 89 3.45 -13.41 1.08
N GLY A 90 2.38 -12.63 1.11
CA GLY A 90 1.58 -12.48 2.31
C GLY A 90 0.33 -11.62 2.16
N LYS A 91 -0.08 -11.01 3.27
CA LYS A 91 -1.30 -10.18 3.32
C LYS A 91 -1.08 -8.86 2.60
N VAL A 92 -2.10 -8.35 1.93
CA VAL A 92 -2.06 -7.06 1.24
C VAL A 92 -3.14 -6.14 1.83
N GLN A 93 -2.73 -4.94 2.24
CA GLN A 93 -3.63 -3.86 2.62
C GLN A 93 -3.43 -2.68 1.67
N ILE A 94 -4.51 -2.10 1.17
CA ILE A 94 -4.48 -1.00 0.20
C ILE A 94 -5.21 0.20 0.78
N PHE A 95 -4.55 1.35 0.78
CA PHE A 95 -5.11 2.66 1.12
C PHE A 95 -4.92 3.58 -0.09
N ASP A 96 -6.01 3.89 -0.77
CA ASP A 96 -5.95 4.63 -2.04
C ASP A 96 -7.20 5.48 -2.25
N HIS A 97 -7.17 6.33 -3.26
CA HIS A 97 -8.28 7.20 -3.68
C HIS A 97 -8.45 7.24 -5.21
N HIS A 98 -7.59 6.57 -5.98
CA HIS A 98 -7.71 6.49 -7.42
C HIS A 98 -8.94 5.70 -7.88
N LEU A 99 -9.47 6.03 -9.07
CA LEU A 99 -10.50 5.22 -9.72
C LEU A 99 -9.89 3.90 -10.21
N GLN A 100 -10.36 2.78 -9.66
CA GLN A 100 -9.90 1.44 -10.00
C GLN A 100 -10.95 0.38 -9.65
N ASP A 101 -10.68 -0.87 -10.01
CA ASP A 101 -11.50 -2.00 -9.57
C ASP A 101 -11.17 -2.40 -8.12
N LYS A 102 -12.16 -2.93 -7.40
CA LYS A 102 -11.94 -3.41 -6.03
C LYS A 102 -11.16 -4.74 -6.03
N HIS A 103 -9.90 -4.69 -5.61
CA HIS A 103 -9.10 -5.88 -5.35
C HIS A 103 -9.63 -6.72 -4.18
N LYS A 104 -9.49 -8.06 -4.30
CA LYS A 104 -9.80 -9.02 -3.23
C LYS A 104 -8.59 -9.28 -2.35
N VAL A 105 -8.41 -8.41 -1.36
CA VAL A 105 -7.31 -8.40 -0.39
C VAL A 105 -7.87 -8.28 1.04
N GLU A 106 -7.01 -8.32 2.04
CA GLU A 106 -7.36 -8.27 3.46
C GLU A 106 -8.07 -6.96 3.83
N LEU A 107 -7.56 -5.84 3.30
CA LEU A 107 -8.19 -4.54 3.40
C LEU A 107 -7.96 -3.75 2.13
N HIS A 108 -9.03 -3.24 1.52
CA HIS A 108 -8.93 -2.27 0.43
C HIS A 108 -9.82 -1.08 0.79
N GLN A 109 -9.17 -0.06 1.35
CA GLN A 109 -9.80 1.19 1.71
C GLN A 109 -9.58 2.20 0.60
N ASN A 110 -10.64 2.44 -0.16
CA ASN A 110 -10.65 3.48 -1.17
C ASN A 110 -12.05 4.12 -1.24
N PRO A 111 -12.19 5.40 -0.87
CA PRO A 111 -13.49 6.07 -0.86
C PRO A 111 -14.16 6.12 -2.25
N ILE A 112 -13.37 6.19 -3.32
CA ILE A 112 -13.87 6.41 -4.69
C ILE A 112 -14.52 5.15 -5.24
N ILE A 113 -13.94 3.97 -4.98
CA ILE A 113 -14.56 2.69 -5.35
C ILE A 113 -15.83 2.41 -4.53
N GLU A 114 -16.00 3.07 -3.38
CA GLU A 114 -17.22 3.03 -2.57
C GLU A 114 -18.28 4.08 -3.00
N GLY A 115 -18.02 4.80 -4.10
CA GLY A 115 -18.94 5.78 -4.68
C GLY A 115 -18.86 7.18 -4.04
N ARG A 116 -17.81 7.49 -3.27
CA ARG A 116 -17.55 8.84 -2.79
C ARG A 116 -16.99 9.74 -3.89
N SER A 117 -17.04 11.04 -3.64
CA SER A 117 -16.58 12.05 -4.60
C SER A 117 -15.06 12.21 -4.56
N PRO A 118 -14.35 12.16 -5.70
CA PRO A 118 -12.93 12.51 -5.78
C PRO A 118 -12.60 13.94 -5.31
N LYS A 119 -13.61 14.84 -5.27
CA LYS A 119 -13.42 16.20 -4.74
C LYS A 119 -13.37 16.24 -3.22
N GLU A 120 -14.01 15.29 -2.55
CA GLU A 120 -14.03 15.18 -1.08
C GLU A 120 -12.85 14.35 -0.56
N TYR A 121 -12.34 13.45 -1.39
CA TYR A 121 -11.20 12.57 -1.10
C TYR A 121 -10.13 12.77 -2.19
N PRO A 122 -9.46 13.93 -2.22
CA PRO A 122 -8.56 14.30 -3.29
C PRO A 122 -7.16 13.69 -3.16
N SER A 123 -6.87 12.98 -2.06
CA SER A 123 -5.57 12.40 -1.74
C SER A 123 -5.68 11.13 -0.90
N ALA A 124 -4.57 10.42 -0.71
CA ALA A 124 -4.45 9.21 0.10
C ALA A 124 -4.07 9.45 1.59
N THR A 125 -3.81 10.71 1.97
CA THR A 125 -3.50 11.17 3.34
C THR A 125 -4.70 11.36 4.27
#